data_AF-A0AA43IL29-F1
#
_entry.id   AF-A0AA43IL29-F1
#
_cell.length_a   1.000
_cell.length_b   1.000
_cell.length_c   1.000
_cell.angle_alpha   90.00
_cell.angle_beta   90.00
_cell.angle_gamma   90.00
#
_symmetry.space_group_name_H-M   'P 1'
#
loop_
_entity.id
_entity.type
_entity.pdbx_description
1 polymer ?
#
loop_
_entity_poly.entity_id
_entity_poly.type
_entity_poly.pdbx_seq_one_letter_code
_entity_poly.pdbx_strand_id
1 'polypeptide(L)'
;HDPASIGWTAELLEHDFFPLTMGHNIADCKQCHLTENYADASPECASCHLDNYSATTNPNHTNAGFSNNCAECHTTGGWTPSSFDHNTVYPLIGAHDAVANNCVLCHADGYSNTPNTCVGCHLDDYTATTNPNHADANFPKDCAQCHDEKAWIPADFNHNSIYPLTGAHAAIANDCARCHANGYANTPNTCVGCHLDDYNSTSQPNHANAQFPKDCAQCHDNTRWVPANWDHDGMYFPIYSGKHKEAWNSCTDCHTSASNYAVFSCIDCHQHSNQVEVTNQHQNVKNFVYASADCFSCHPRGTN
;
A
#
# COMPACT_ATOMS: atom_id res chain seq x y z
N HIS A 1 -64.25 -18.87 37.32
CA HIS A 1 -65.37 -17.92 37.20
C HIS A 1 -65.93 -18.03 35.79
N ASP A 2 -67.25 -17.98 35.63
CA ASP A 2 -67.98 -18.23 34.37
C ASP A 2 -67.81 -17.06 33.36
N PRO A 3 -67.23 -17.30 32.17
CA PRO A 3 -66.98 -16.27 31.17
C PRO A 3 -68.23 -15.84 30.37
N ALA A 4 -69.41 -16.40 30.63
CA ALA A 4 -70.64 -16.09 29.89
C ALA A 4 -71.54 -15.01 30.52
N SER A 5 -71.17 -14.39 31.64
CA SER A 5 -71.99 -13.34 32.25
C SER A 5 -71.87 -12.02 31.50
N ILE A 6 -73.00 -11.38 31.19
CA ILE A 6 -73.10 -10.03 30.60
C ILE A 6 -72.27 -9.05 31.45
N GLY A 7 -71.09 -8.63 30.97
CA GLY A 7 -70.19 -7.71 31.69
C GLY A 7 -68.68 -7.88 31.48
N TRP A 8 -68.20 -8.86 30.73
CA TRP A 8 -66.77 -9.02 30.41
C TRP A 8 -66.34 -8.02 29.32
N THR A 9 -66.13 -6.76 29.70
CA THR A 9 -65.35 -5.81 28.89
C THR A 9 -63.92 -5.78 29.40
N ALA A 10 -62.94 -5.65 28.49
CA ALA A 10 -61.51 -5.62 28.80
C ALA A 10 -61.11 -4.51 29.79
N GLU A 11 -61.98 -3.54 30.06
CA GLU A 11 -61.79 -2.45 31.02
C GLU A 11 -61.81 -2.90 32.51
N LEU A 12 -62.25 -4.12 32.82
CA LEU A 12 -62.38 -4.60 34.21
C LEU A 12 -61.37 -5.72 34.58
N LEU A 13 -60.48 -6.13 33.67
CA LEU A 13 -59.45 -7.14 33.93
C LEU A 13 -58.04 -6.52 33.85
N GLU A 14 -57.40 -6.39 35.01
CA GLU A 14 -56.02 -5.89 35.11
C GLU A 14 -55.03 -6.96 34.65
N HIS A 15 -54.29 -6.65 33.58
CA HIS A 15 -53.18 -7.45 33.04
C HIS A 15 -51.84 -6.88 33.52
N ASP A 16 -51.76 -6.49 34.79
CA ASP A 16 -50.58 -5.83 35.37
C ASP A 16 -49.31 -6.69 35.32
N PHE A 17 -49.48 -8.02 35.20
CA PHE A 17 -48.40 -8.99 35.04
C PHE A 17 -47.95 -9.20 33.58
N PHE A 18 -48.74 -8.74 32.60
CA PHE A 18 -48.42 -8.82 31.17
C PHE A 18 -49.07 -7.66 30.39
N PRO A 19 -48.34 -6.57 30.12
CA PRO A 19 -48.91 -5.39 29.47
C PRO A 19 -49.37 -5.67 28.03
N LEU A 20 -50.67 -5.56 27.76
CA LEU A 20 -51.26 -5.68 26.42
C LEU A 20 -50.92 -4.47 25.54
N THR A 21 -49.67 -4.43 25.09
CA THR A 21 -49.09 -3.30 24.36
C THR A 21 -48.48 -3.76 23.05
N MET A 22 -48.41 -2.84 22.09
CA MET A 22 -47.77 -3.05 20.79
C MET A 22 -48.27 -4.33 20.09
N GLY A 23 -47.40 -5.31 19.80
CA GLY A 23 -47.76 -6.57 19.13
C GLY A 23 -48.66 -7.49 19.96
N HIS A 24 -48.81 -7.22 21.25
CA HIS A 24 -49.68 -7.97 22.17
C HIS A 24 -50.96 -7.20 22.52
N ASN A 25 -51.24 -6.07 21.86
CA ASN A 25 -52.53 -5.39 21.94
C ASN A 25 -53.57 -6.12 21.05
N ILE A 26 -53.99 -7.29 21.50
CA ILE A 26 -54.88 -8.20 20.79
C ILE A 26 -56.26 -8.17 21.45
N ALA A 27 -57.31 -7.89 20.65
CA ALA A 27 -58.68 -7.81 21.16
C ALA A 27 -59.34 -9.18 21.41
N ASP A 28 -58.85 -10.25 20.78
CA ASP A 28 -59.37 -11.61 20.93
C ASP A 28 -58.64 -12.35 22.05
N CYS A 29 -59.29 -12.47 23.21
CA CYS A 29 -58.73 -13.14 24.39
C CYS A 29 -58.29 -14.59 24.10
N LYS A 30 -58.94 -15.28 23.15
CA LYS A 30 -58.64 -16.69 22.84
C LYS A 30 -57.29 -16.87 22.15
N GLN A 31 -56.66 -15.80 21.67
CA GLN A 31 -55.31 -15.86 21.10
C GLN A 31 -54.23 -16.06 22.17
N CYS A 32 -54.51 -15.69 23.43
CA CYS A 32 -53.58 -15.83 24.54
C CYS A 32 -54.07 -16.87 25.57
N HIS A 33 -55.37 -16.95 25.82
CA HIS A 33 -55.97 -17.92 26.74
C HIS A 33 -56.40 -19.18 25.99
N LEU A 34 -55.44 -20.07 25.75
CA LEU A 34 -55.62 -21.27 24.93
C LEU A 34 -56.42 -22.39 25.61
N THR A 35 -56.69 -22.28 26.91
CA THR A 35 -57.48 -23.24 27.69
C THR A 35 -58.74 -22.57 28.25
N GLU A 36 -59.68 -23.38 28.75
CA GLU A 36 -60.88 -22.86 29.43
C GLU A 36 -60.53 -22.18 30.78
N ASN A 37 -59.36 -22.44 31.35
CA ASN A 37 -58.87 -21.78 32.56
C ASN A 37 -57.91 -20.64 32.19
N TYR A 38 -58.43 -19.40 32.16
CA TYR A 38 -57.66 -18.22 31.75
C TYR A 38 -56.40 -17.98 32.59
N ALA A 39 -56.35 -18.47 33.82
CA ALA A 39 -55.18 -18.37 34.69
C ALA A 39 -53.99 -19.23 34.25
N ASP A 40 -54.18 -20.16 33.31
CA ASP A 40 -53.10 -21.01 32.78
C ASP A 40 -52.18 -20.25 31.80
N ALA A 41 -52.61 -19.07 31.30
CA ALA A 41 -51.82 -18.28 30.38
C ALA A 41 -50.57 -17.72 31.06
N SER A 42 -49.41 -18.07 30.51
CA SER A 42 -48.10 -17.68 31.03
C SER A 42 -47.62 -16.37 30.37
N PRO A 43 -47.08 -15.41 31.14
CA PRO A 43 -46.50 -14.17 30.60
C PRO A 43 -45.13 -14.36 29.94
N GLU A 44 -44.50 -15.52 30.13
CA GLU A 44 -43.20 -15.84 29.55
C GLU A 44 -43.31 -16.01 28.04
N CYS A 45 -42.51 -15.27 27.27
CA CYS A 45 -42.54 -15.29 25.80
C CYS A 45 -42.39 -16.70 25.22
N ALA A 46 -41.50 -17.51 25.81
CA ALA A 46 -41.23 -18.87 25.38
C ALA A 46 -42.43 -19.82 25.56
N SER A 47 -43.43 -19.51 26.38
CA SER A 47 -44.61 -20.37 26.52
C SER A 47 -45.45 -20.44 25.25
N CYS A 48 -45.46 -19.35 24.46
CA CYS A 48 -46.21 -19.23 23.22
C CYS A 48 -45.31 -19.24 21.97
N HIS A 49 -44.07 -18.74 22.08
CA HIS A 49 -43.18 -18.53 20.95
C HIS A 49 -42.00 -19.51 20.87
N LEU A 50 -42.05 -20.65 21.60
CA LEU A 50 -40.99 -21.65 21.52
C LEU A 50 -40.82 -22.23 20.10
N ASP A 51 -41.93 -22.47 19.39
CA ASP A 51 -41.88 -22.95 18.01
C ASP A 51 -41.22 -21.92 17.08
N ASN A 52 -41.49 -20.62 17.28
CA ASN A 52 -40.81 -19.55 16.55
C ASN A 52 -39.31 -19.54 16.87
N TYR A 53 -38.95 -19.66 18.15
CA TYR A 53 -37.56 -19.73 18.60
C TYR A 53 -36.82 -20.91 17.93
N SER A 54 -37.41 -22.10 17.95
CA SER A 54 -36.81 -23.32 17.37
C SER A 54 -36.78 -23.33 15.83
N ALA A 55 -37.75 -22.67 15.18
CA ALA A 55 -37.82 -22.59 13.72
C ALA A 55 -36.92 -21.50 13.12
N THR A 56 -36.40 -20.58 13.93
CA THR A 56 -35.56 -19.48 13.42
C THR A 56 -34.18 -19.99 13.00
N THR A 57 -33.75 -19.66 11.77
CA THR A 57 -32.49 -20.14 11.20
C THR A 57 -31.41 -19.06 11.03
N ASN A 58 -31.74 -17.78 11.19
CA ASN A 58 -30.78 -16.68 10.99
C ASN A 58 -31.09 -15.47 11.90
N PRO A 59 -30.41 -15.32 13.05
CA PRO A 59 -29.51 -16.30 13.65
C PRO A 59 -30.27 -17.53 14.16
N ASN A 60 -29.66 -18.72 14.09
CA ASN A 60 -30.31 -19.93 14.64
C ASN A 60 -30.17 -19.95 16.17
N HIS A 61 -31.26 -19.63 16.88
CA HIS A 61 -31.25 -19.53 18.34
C HIS A 61 -30.86 -20.82 19.05
N THR A 62 -31.34 -21.96 18.56
CA THR A 62 -31.09 -23.27 19.19
C THR A 62 -29.63 -23.70 19.00
N ASN A 63 -29.09 -23.56 17.79
CA ASN A 63 -27.68 -23.88 17.51
C ASN A 63 -26.73 -22.89 18.21
N ALA A 64 -27.15 -21.63 18.34
CA ALA A 64 -26.39 -20.61 19.06
C ALA A 64 -26.41 -20.79 20.59
N GLY A 65 -27.35 -21.59 21.11
CA GLY A 65 -27.56 -21.74 22.55
C GLY A 65 -28.06 -20.46 23.22
N PHE A 66 -28.82 -19.62 22.50
CA PHE A 66 -29.37 -18.39 23.07
C PHE A 66 -30.40 -18.68 24.17
N SER A 67 -30.48 -17.80 25.16
CA SER A 67 -31.44 -17.89 26.25
C SER A 67 -32.89 -17.89 25.74
N ASN A 68 -33.78 -18.58 26.45
CA ASN A 68 -35.23 -18.46 26.24
C ASN A 68 -35.81 -17.17 26.84
N ASN A 69 -34.97 -16.32 27.46
CA ASN A 69 -35.35 -15.00 27.92
C ASN A 69 -35.38 -14.01 26.74
N CYS A 70 -36.46 -14.06 25.96
CA CYS A 70 -36.59 -13.30 24.71
C CYS A 70 -36.41 -11.78 24.88
N ALA A 71 -36.73 -11.24 26.06
CA ALA A 71 -36.61 -9.82 26.38
C ALA A 71 -35.17 -9.31 26.44
N GLU A 72 -34.17 -10.19 26.43
CA GLU A 72 -32.75 -9.81 26.29
C GLU A 72 -32.47 -9.17 24.93
N CYS A 73 -33.20 -9.58 23.89
CA CYS A 73 -32.95 -9.15 22.51
C CYS A 73 -34.17 -8.55 21.81
N HIS A 74 -35.38 -8.94 22.20
CA HIS A 74 -36.61 -8.56 21.52
C HIS A 74 -37.54 -7.75 22.42
N THR A 75 -38.48 -7.05 21.80
CA THR A 75 -39.49 -6.27 22.52
C THR A 75 -40.88 -6.77 22.20
N THR A 76 -41.87 -6.40 23.01
CA THR A 76 -43.29 -6.67 22.71
C THR A 76 -43.79 -5.97 21.44
N GLY A 77 -42.99 -5.06 20.86
CA GLY A 77 -43.25 -4.42 19.57
C GLY A 77 -42.86 -5.23 18.35
N GLY A 78 -42.04 -6.27 18.50
CA GLY A 78 -41.66 -7.15 17.40
C GLY A 78 -40.31 -7.85 17.61
N TRP A 79 -40.08 -8.89 16.80
CA TRP A 79 -38.84 -9.69 16.81
C TRP A 79 -37.69 -8.99 16.09
N THR A 80 -37.96 -8.08 15.17
CA THR A 80 -36.94 -7.37 14.39
C THR A 80 -37.13 -5.85 14.46
N PRO A 81 -36.05 -5.07 14.61
CA PRO A 81 -34.68 -5.52 14.88
C PRO A 81 -34.52 -6.05 16.30
N SER A 82 -33.51 -6.89 16.54
CA SER A 82 -33.05 -7.16 17.90
C SER A 82 -32.33 -5.94 18.48
N SER A 83 -32.20 -5.87 19.80
CA SER A 83 -31.42 -4.84 20.51
C SER A 83 -29.91 -5.03 20.43
N PHE A 84 -29.42 -6.17 19.94
CA PHE A 84 -27.99 -6.44 19.80
C PHE A 84 -27.33 -5.52 18.77
N ASP A 85 -26.28 -4.80 19.18
CA ASP A 85 -25.53 -3.88 18.33
C ASP A 85 -24.11 -4.41 18.03
N HIS A 86 -23.90 -4.85 16.79
CA HIS A 86 -22.61 -5.32 16.31
C HIS A 86 -21.50 -4.27 16.44
N ASN A 87 -21.80 -2.97 16.40
CA ASN A 87 -20.78 -1.93 16.52
C ASN A 87 -20.07 -1.92 17.87
N THR A 88 -20.67 -2.54 18.89
CA THR A 88 -20.05 -2.70 20.21
C THR A 88 -18.97 -3.79 20.25
N VAL A 89 -18.94 -4.69 19.25
CA VAL A 89 -18.03 -5.86 19.20
C VAL A 89 -17.17 -5.84 17.94
N TYR A 90 -17.79 -5.70 16.77
CA TYR A 90 -17.15 -5.65 15.46
C TYR A 90 -18.03 -4.85 14.48
N PRO A 91 -17.67 -3.59 14.18
CA PRO A 91 -18.40 -2.77 13.21
C PRO A 91 -18.37 -3.40 11.82
N LEU A 92 -19.54 -3.69 11.26
CA LEU A 92 -19.66 -4.26 9.91
C LEU A 92 -19.60 -3.11 8.90
N ILE A 93 -18.41 -2.87 8.36
CA ILE A 93 -18.15 -1.80 7.38
C ILE A 93 -17.50 -2.36 6.12
N GLY A 94 -17.52 -1.57 5.04
CA GLY A 94 -16.84 -1.95 3.79
C GLY A 94 -17.33 -3.30 3.25
N ALA A 95 -16.41 -4.22 2.96
CA ALA A 95 -16.76 -5.56 2.48
C ALA A 95 -17.60 -6.38 3.48
N HIS A 96 -17.46 -6.14 4.79
CA HIS A 96 -18.23 -6.84 5.82
C HIS A 96 -19.71 -6.41 5.85
N ASP A 97 -20.01 -5.17 5.46
CA ASP A 97 -21.40 -4.68 5.33
C ASP A 97 -22.20 -5.50 4.31
N ALA A 98 -21.55 -5.92 3.22
CA ALA A 98 -22.17 -6.73 2.16
C ALA A 98 -22.61 -8.12 2.64
N VAL A 99 -22.04 -8.62 3.74
CA VAL A 99 -22.36 -9.93 4.33
C VAL A 99 -23.05 -9.82 5.70
N ALA A 100 -23.39 -8.61 6.15
CA ALA A 100 -23.90 -8.35 7.50
C ALA A 100 -25.17 -9.15 7.87
N ASN A 101 -26.02 -9.47 6.88
CA ASN A 101 -27.25 -10.23 7.09
C ASN A 101 -27.09 -11.76 6.96
N ASN A 102 -25.87 -12.24 6.72
CA ASN A 102 -25.57 -13.67 6.56
C ASN A 102 -24.73 -14.17 7.74
N CYS A 103 -25.38 -14.40 8.88
CA CYS A 103 -24.70 -14.67 10.13
C CYS A 103 -23.77 -15.90 10.08
N VAL A 104 -24.10 -16.92 9.28
CA VAL A 104 -23.28 -18.15 9.19
C VAL A 104 -21.93 -17.92 8.51
N LEU A 105 -21.74 -16.82 7.77
CA LEU A 105 -20.42 -16.50 7.22
C LEU A 105 -19.40 -16.12 8.30
N CYS A 106 -19.85 -15.58 9.43
CA CYS A 106 -18.99 -15.22 10.55
C CYS A 106 -19.10 -16.21 11.71
N HIS A 107 -20.31 -16.72 11.97
CA HIS A 107 -20.65 -17.56 13.10
C HIS A 107 -20.84 -19.04 12.72
N ALA A 108 -20.07 -19.54 11.75
CA ALA A 108 -20.13 -20.93 11.29
C ALA A 108 -19.89 -21.93 12.42
N ASP A 109 -18.92 -21.62 13.30
CA ASP A 109 -18.57 -22.42 14.48
C ASP A 109 -19.38 -22.02 15.74
N GLY A 110 -20.44 -21.22 15.56
CA GLY A 110 -21.28 -20.67 16.61
C GLY A 110 -21.01 -19.21 16.93
N TYR A 111 -21.74 -18.70 17.92
CA TYR A 111 -21.76 -17.27 18.30
C TYR A 111 -20.82 -16.93 19.46
N SER A 112 -20.10 -17.93 19.99
CA SER A 112 -19.09 -17.74 21.02
C SER A 112 -17.70 -17.74 20.39
N ASN A 113 -16.82 -16.83 20.83
CA ASN A 113 -15.42 -16.74 20.39
C ASN A 113 -15.20 -16.53 18.89
N THR A 114 -16.17 -15.95 18.18
CA THR A 114 -15.96 -15.53 16.79
C THR A 114 -14.79 -14.55 16.74
N PRO A 115 -13.74 -14.82 15.93
CA PRO A 115 -12.60 -13.93 15.85
C PRO A 115 -13.02 -12.53 15.39
N ASN A 116 -12.49 -11.50 16.04
CA ASN A 116 -12.74 -10.09 15.71
C ASN A 116 -11.47 -9.36 15.24
N THR A 117 -10.47 -10.13 14.81
CA THR A 117 -9.23 -9.62 14.22
C THR A 117 -9.15 -10.10 12.78
N CYS A 118 -8.57 -9.28 11.90
CA CYS A 118 -8.44 -9.59 10.48
C CYS A 118 -7.85 -10.99 10.25
N VAL A 119 -6.67 -11.26 10.83
CA VAL A 119 -5.99 -12.55 10.68
C VAL A 119 -6.72 -13.70 11.36
N GLY A 120 -7.58 -13.42 12.35
CA GLY A 120 -8.40 -14.45 12.98
C GLY A 120 -9.35 -15.13 11.99
N CYS A 121 -9.82 -14.40 10.99
CA CYS A 121 -10.68 -14.92 9.91
C CYS A 121 -9.90 -15.15 8.60
N HIS A 122 -8.98 -14.26 8.27
CA HIS A 122 -8.29 -14.20 6.97
C HIS A 122 -6.85 -14.74 7.02
N LEU A 123 -6.54 -15.70 7.91
CA LEU A 123 -5.22 -16.33 7.95
C LEU A 123 -4.89 -17.07 6.65
N ASP A 124 -5.87 -17.76 6.08
CA ASP A 124 -5.69 -18.50 4.83
C ASP A 124 -5.40 -17.53 3.68
N ASP A 125 -6.13 -16.41 3.59
CA ASP A 125 -5.87 -15.37 2.60
C ASP A 125 -4.46 -14.75 2.78
N TYR A 126 -4.06 -14.47 4.02
CA TYR A 126 -2.72 -13.98 4.35
C TYR A 126 -1.63 -14.94 3.86
N THR A 127 -1.79 -16.24 4.12
CA THR A 127 -0.80 -17.26 3.73
C THR A 127 -0.81 -17.59 2.25
N ALA A 128 -1.94 -17.45 1.58
CA ALA A 128 -2.10 -17.75 0.15
C ALA A 128 -1.69 -16.60 -0.77
N THR A 129 -1.55 -15.38 -0.26
CA THR A 129 -1.17 -14.23 -1.09
C THR A 129 0.25 -14.39 -1.62
N THR A 130 0.46 -14.20 -2.93
CA THR A 130 1.77 -14.35 -3.59
C THR A 130 2.37 -13.04 -4.12
N ASN A 131 1.59 -11.95 -4.16
CA ASN A 131 2.05 -10.66 -4.68
C ASN A 131 1.45 -9.48 -3.90
N PRO A 132 2.17 -8.93 -2.91
CA PRO A 132 3.40 -9.47 -2.34
C PRO A 132 3.14 -10.75 -1.51
N ASN A 133 4.10 -11.68 -1.41
CA ASN A 133 3.92 -12.84 -0.53
C ASN A 133 4.08 -12.42 0.93
N HIS A 134 2.96 -12.33 1.68
CA HIS A 134 2.97 -11.85 3.07
C HIS A 134 3.71 -12.78 4.03
N ALA A 135 3.56 -14.08 3.87
CA ALA A 135 4.20 -15.07 4.74
C ALA A 135 5.72 -15.06 4.54
N ASP A 136 6.19 -15.14 3.30
CA ASP A 136 7.63 -15.15 2.99
C ASP A 136 8.29 -13.81 3.35
N ALA A 137 7.57 -12.70 3.14
CA ALA A 137 8.03 -11.35 3.50
C ALA A 137 8.02 -11.08 5.01
N ASN A 138 7.42 -11.96 5.82
CA ASN A 138 7.15 -11.73 7.25
C ASN A 138 6.42 -10.41 7.52
N PHE A 139 5.40 -10.10 6.72
CA PHE A 139 4.60 -8.91 6.97
C PHE A 139 3.85 -8.98 8.32
N PRO A 140 3.56 -7.83 8.94
CA PRO A 140 2.73 -7.80 10.14
C PRO A 140 1.31 -8.28 9.82
N LYS A 141 0.68 -8.94 10.80
CA LYS A 141 -0.73 -9.37 10.72
C LYS A 141 -1.72 -8.26 11.11
N ASP A 142 -1.21 -7.06 11.37
CA ASP A 142 -1.98 -5.85 11.55
C ASP A 142 -2.34 -5.28 10.18
N CYS A 143 -3.37 -5.87 9.56
CA CYS A 143 -3.74 -5.61 8.17
C CYS A 143 -4.07 -4.13 7.90
N ALA A 144 -4.59 -3.42 8.91
CA ALA A 144 -4.99 -2.02 8.82
C ALA A 144 -3.80 -1.06 8.58
N GLN A 145 -2.56 -1.56 8.69
CA GLN A 145 -1.36 -0.80 8.33
C GLN A 145 -1.25 -0.56 6.81
N CYS A 146 -1.91 -1.39 6.00
CA CYS A 146 -1.80 -1.37 4.55
C CYS A 146 -3.16 -1.50 3.85
N HIS A 147 -4.14 -2.17 4.45
CA HIS A 147 -5.43 -2.44 3.82
C HIS A 147 -6.56 -1.68 4.50
N ASP A 148 -7.57 -1.32 3.70
CA ASP A 148 -8.81 -0.71 4.18
C ASP A 148 -10.00 -1.64 3.85
N GLU A 149 -10.94 -1.77 4.78
CA GLU A 149 -12.09 -2.68 4.62
C GLU A 149 -13.04 -2.26 3.48
N LYS A 150 -13.04 -0.98 3.07
CA LYS A 150 -13.84 -0.48 1.93
C LYS A 150 -13.11 -0.68 0.60
N ALA A 151 -11.78 -0.71 0.61
CA ALA A 151 -10.94 -0.89 -0.57
C ALA A 151 -9.69 -1.71 -0.21
N TRP A 152 -9.84 -3.04 -0.20
CA TRP A 152 -8.75 -3.94 0.18
C TRP A 152 -7.55 -3.88 -0.79
N ILE A 153 -7.83 -3.64 -2.07
CA ILE A 153 -6.83 -3.48 -3.14
C ILE A 153 -7.14 -2.19 -3.91
N PRO A 154 -6.13 -1.35 -4.20
CA PRO A 154 -4.73 -1.48 -3.82
C PRO A 154 -4.52 -1.24 -2.32
N ALA A 155 -3.48 -1.86 -1.76
CA ALA A 155 -3.02 -1.55 -0.42
C ALA A 155 -2.43 -0.13 -0.38
N ASP A 156 -2.70 0.63 0.67
CA ASP A 156 -2.13 1.95 0.93
C ASP A 156 -0.81 1.80 1.67
N PHE A 157 0.28 1.69 0.92
CA PHE A 157 1.64 1.76 1.46
C PHE A 157 2.39 2.96 0.87
N ASN A 158 2.74 3.91 1.74
CA ASN A 158 3.41 5.12 1.33
C ASN A 158 4.93 4.93 1.20
N HIS A 159 5.40 4.70 -0.03
CA HIS A 159 6.83 4.60 -0.34
C HIS A 159 7.61 5.91 -0.18
N ASN A 160 6.96 7.07 -0.14
CA ASN A 160 7.65 8.37 -0.21
C ASN A 160 8.55 8.67 1.00
N SER A 161 8.34 8.01 2.13
CA SER A 161 9.21 8.13 3.30
C SER A 161 10.50 7.32 3.20
N ILE A 162 10.55 6.33 2.30
CA ILE A 162 11.66 5.38 2.15
C ILE A 162 12.37 5.57 0.80
N TYR A 163 11.60 5.53 -0.28
CA TYR A 163 12.07 5.68 -1.66
C TYR A 163 10.92 6.20 -2.55
N PRO A 164 10.89 7.50 -2.89
CA PRO A 164 9.86 8.07 -3.76
C PRO A 164 9.90 7.46 -5.16
N LEU A 165 8.84 6.72 -5.52
CA LEU A 165 8.68 6.06 -6.82
C LEU A 165 8.36 7.08 -7.92
N THR A 166 9.40 7.73 -8.41
CA THR A 166 9.35 8.85 -9.36
C THR A 166 10.15 8.54 -10.63
N GLY A 167 9.89 9.29 -11.70
CA GLY A 167 10.57 9.09 -12.99
C GLY A 167 10.36 7.68 -13.54
N ALA A 168 11.43 7.01 -13.96
CA ALA A 168 11.39 5.64 -14.49
C ALA A 168 10.90 4.60 -13.47
N HIS A 169 11.08 4.86 -12.16
CA HIS A 169 10.60 3.97 -11.11
C HIS A 169 9.07 4.02 -10.93
N ALA A 170 8.42 5.11 -11.35
CA ALA A 170 6.97 5.21 -11.28
C ALA A 170 6.27 4.20 -12.20
N ALA A 171 6.88 3.84 -13.33
CA ALA A 171 6.33 2.88 -14.30
C ALA A 171 6.26 1.44 -13.75
N ILE A 172 6.82 1.20 -12.58
CA ILE A 172 7.12 -0.13 -12.03
C ILE A 172 6.64 -0.23 -10.58
N ALA A 173 5.96 0.82 -10.11
CA ALA A 173 5.53 0.98 -8.72
C ALA A 173 4.62 -0.15 -8.23
N ASN A 174 3.88 -0.78 -9.15
CA ASN A 174 2.98 -1.89 -8.86
C ASN A 174 3.62 -3.28 -9.06
N ASP A 175 4.89 -3.34 -9.46
CA ASP A 175 5.66 -4.58 -9.62
C ASP A 175 6.60 -4.75 -8.43
N CYS A 176 6.02 -5.08 -7.27
CA CYS A 176 6.74 -5.12 -6.00
C CYS A 176 7.93 -6.08 -6.06
N ALA A 177 7.77 -7.23 -6.73
CA ALA A 177 8.80 -8.25 -6.88
C ALA A 177 10.03 -7.73 -7.62
N ARG A 178 9.89 -6.70 -8.48
CA ARG A 178 11.02 -6.12 -9.21
C ARG A 178 12.02 -5.41 -8.33
N CYS A 179 11.56 -4.85 -7.22
CA CYS A 179 12.41 -4.20 -6.21
C CYS A 179 12.68 -5.15 -5.04
N HIS A 180 11.69 -5.92 -4.63
CA HIS A 180 11.70 -6.77 -3.44
C HIS A 180 11.94 -8.26 -3.76
N ALA A 181 12.66 -8.56 -4.84
CA ALA A 181 12.97 -9.94 -5.27
C ALA A 181 13.67 -10.76 -4.17
N ASN A 182 14.46 -10.09 -3.33
CA ASN A 182 15.19 -10.70 -2.20
C ASN A 182 14.50 -10.45 -0.85
N GLY A 183 13.20 -10.12 -0.87
CA GLY A 183 12.42 -9.75 0.31
C GLY A 183 12.28 -8.23 0.51
N TYR A 184 11.50 -7.88 1.53
CA TYR A 184 11.11 -6.50 1.85
C TYR A 184 12.01 -5.83 2.89
N ALA A 185 12.89 -6.60 3.53
CA ALA A 185 13.89 -6.09 4.44
C ALA A 185 15.15 -5.65 3.67
N ASN A 186 15.69 -4.48 4.03
CA ASN A 186 16.97 -3.97 3.52
C ASN A 186 17.06 -3.88 1.98
N THR A 187 15.92 -3.66 1.30
CA THR A 187 15.94 -3.35 -0.13
C THR A 187 16.78 -2.09 -0.36
N PRO A 188 17.79 -2.14 -1.24
CA PRO A 188 18.66 -0.98 -1.47
C PRO A 188 17.84 0.22 -1.96
N ASN A 189 18.10 1.39 -1.36
CA ASN A 189 17.43 2.65 -1.71
C ASN A 189 18.40 3.68 -2.32
N THR A 190 19.58 3.24 -2.72
CA THR A 190 20.58 4.05 -3.42
C THR A 190 20.69 3.58 -4.87
N CYS A 191 21.00 4.50 -5.79
CA CYS A 191 21.13 4.20 -7.21
C CYS A 191 22.08 3.02 -7.47
N VAL A 192 23.30 3.10 -6.93
CA VAL A 192 24.30 2.03 -7.10
C VAL A 192 23.93 0.75 -6.36
N GLY A 193 23.09 0.81 -5.33
CA GLY A 193 22.61 -0.37 -4.64
C GLY A 193 21.82 -1.32 -5.55
N CYS A 194 21.13 -0.77 -6.55
CA CYS A 194 20.39 -1.54 -7.56
C CYS A 194 21.13 -1.62 -8.91
N HIS A 195 21.81 -0.54 -9.31
CA HIS A 195 22.38 -0.36 -10.64
C HIS A 195 23.91 -0.52 -10.66
N LEU A 196 24.49 -1.32 -9.75
CA LEU A 196 25.93 -1.60 -9.76
C LEU A 196 26.38 -2.32 -11.03
N ASP A 197 25.55 -3.24 -11.54
CA ASP A 197 25.86 -3.97 -12.78
C ASP A 197 25.81 -3.05 -14.01
N ASP A 198 24.84 -2.12 -14.06
CA ASP A 198 24.79 -1.08 -15.09
C ASP A 198 26.03 -0.18 -15.02
N TYR A 199 26.41 0.24 -13.81
CA TYR A 199 27.63 1.03 -13.57
C TYR A 199 28.89 0.29 -14.07
N ASN A 200 29.03 -1.00 -13.75
CA ASN A 200 30.20 -1.81 -14.12
C ASN A 200 30.24 -2.16 -15.61
N SER A 201 29.09 -2.29 -16.27
CA SER A 201 28.97 -2.71 -17.67
C SER A 201 29.01 -1.55 -18.67
N THR A 202 28.83 -0.31 -18.22
CA THR A 202 28.90 0.87 -19.09
C THR A 202 30.31 1.05 -19.67
N SER A 203 30.41 1.32 -20.97
CA SER A 203 31.68 1.47 -21.69
C SER A 203 31.91 2.86 -22.31
N GLN A 204 30.88 3.71 -22.36
CA GLN A 204 30.92 4.99 -23.06
C GLN A 204 30.26 6.12 -22.23
N PRO A 205 31.01 6.77 -21.31
CA PRO A 205 32.36 6.43 -20.84
C PRO A 205 32.36 5.22 -19.88
N ASN A 206 33.49 4.52 -19.75
CA ASN A 206 33.59 3.40 -18.81
C ASN A 206 33.69 3.90 -17.36
N HIS A 207 32.61 3.78 -16.59
CA HIS A 207 32.55 4.30 -15.22
C HIS A 207 33.53 3.62 -14.27
N ALA A 208 33.59 2.28 -14.29
CA ALA A 208 34.46 1.52 -13.39
C ALA A 208 35.95 1.80 -13.65
N ASN A 209 36.35 1.81 -14.93
CA ASN A 209 37.73 2.05 -15.33
C ASN A 209 38.16 3.50 -15.12
N ALA A 210 37.26 4.46 -15.38
CA ALA A 210 37.49 5.88 -15.11
C ALA A 210 37.39 6.26 -13.62
N GLN A 211 37.02 5.30 -12.76
CA GLN A 211 36.82 5.49 -11.32
C GLN A 211 35.82 6.61 -11.00
N PHE A 212 34.74 6.73 -11.76
CA PHE A 212 33.71 7.72 -11.47
C PHE A 212 33.05 7.50 -10.09
N PRO A 213 32.56 8.55 -9.43
CA PRO A 213 31.86 8.40 -8.17
C PRO A 213 30.56 7.60 -8.37
N LYS A 214 30.18 6.83 -7.34
CA LYS A 214 28.91 6.08 -7.30
C LYS A 214 27.71 6.95 -6.87
N ASP A 215 27.93 8.25 -6.71
CA ASP A 215 26.89 9.25 -6.51
C ASP A 215 26.29 9.60 -7.88
N CYS A 216 25.41 8.73 -8.37
CA CYS A 216 24.87 8.80 -9.73
C CYS A 216 24.15 10.12 -10.01
N ALA A 217 23.57 10.77 -8.98
CA ALA A 217 22.81 12.00 -9.09
C ALA A 217 23.65 13.21 -9.53
N GLN A 218 24.98 13.09 -9.55
CA GLN A 218 25.88 14.12 -10.07
C GLN A 218 25.77 14.30 -11.58
N CYS A 219 25.39 13.23 -12.30
CA CYS A 219 25.33 13.22 -13.76
C CYS A 219 24.02 12.67 -14.31
N HIS A 220 23.28 11.87 -13.54
CA HIS A 220 22.06 11.20 -13.97
C HIS A 220 20.87 11.60 -13.11
N ASP A 221 19.66 11.39 -13.62
CA ASP A 221 18.43 11.61 -12.87
C ASP A 221 17.55 10.35 -12.83
N ASN A 222 16.46 10.42 -12.08
CA ASN A 222 15.51 9.33 -11.91
C ASN A 222 14.60 9.11 -13.14
N THR A 223 14.66 9.96 -14.17
CA THR A 223 13.83 9.86 -15.38
C THR A 223 14.50 9.02 -16.45
N ARG A 224 15.83 9.15 -16.63
CA ARG A 224 16.62 8.39 -17.61
C ARG A 224 18.12 8.40 -17.28
N TRP A 225 18.82 7.35 -17.69
CA TRP A 225 20.28 7.29 -17.61
C TRP A 225 20.98 8.09 -18.71
N VAL A 226 20.39 8.20 -19.91
CA VAL A 226 21.02 8.82 -21.09
C VAL A 226 20.10 9.87 -21.73
N PRO A 227 20.61 11.05 -22.11
CA PRO A 227 21.98 11.53 -21.86
C PRO A 227 22.21 11.87 -20.39
N ALA A 228 23.47 11.82 -19.95
CA ALA A 228 23.87 12.39 -18.66
C ALA A 228 23.75 13.92 -18.71
N ASN A 229 23.28 14.52 -17.62
CA ASN A 229 23.22 15.95 -17.42
C ASN A 229 24.46 16.40 -16.66
N TRP A 230 25.49 16.83 -17.40
CA TRP A 230 26.73 17.36 -16.83
C TRP A 230 27.27 18.49 -17.71
N ASP A 231 27.76 19.55 -17.06
CA ASP A 231 28.31 20.74 -17.72
C ASP A 231 29.84 20.64 -17.85
N HIS A 232 30.31 20.12 -18.98
CA HIS A 232 31.75 20.07 -19.29
C HIS A 232 32.36 21.47 -19.34
N ASP A 233 31.75 22.41 -20.10
CA ASP A 233 32.34 23.73 -20.39
C ASP A 233 32.33 24.65 -19.15
N GLY A 234 31.40 24.44 -18.21
CA GLY A 234 31.35 25.14 -16.93
C GLY A 234 32.36 24.65 -15.90
N MET A 235 32.75 23.37 -15.97
CA MET A 235 33.67 22.75 -15.01
C MET A 235 35.11 22.60 -15.54
N TYR A 236 35.28 22.46 -16.85
CA TYR A 236 36.53 22.11 -17.52
C TYR A 236 36.74 22.92 -18.80
N PHE A 237 37.77 22.55 -19.57
CA PHE A 237 38.11 23.21 -20.84
C PHE A 237 36.89 23.25 -21.79
N PRO A 238 36.53 24.40 -22.38
CA PRO A 238 35.36 24.49 -23.24
C PRO A 238 35.51 23.70 -24.55
N ILE A 239 34.64 22.70 -24.77
CA ILE A 239 34.61 21.84 -25.97
C ILE A 239 33.30 21.96 -26.75
N TYR A 240 32.26 22.56 -26.17
CA TYR A 240 30.98 22.84 -26.85
C TYR A 240 30.92 24.25 -27.44
N SER A 241 32.02 25.02 -27.35
CA SER A 241 32.15 26.38 -27.85
C SER A 241 33.50 26.62 -28.55
N GLY A 242 33.67 27.79 -29.16
CA GLY A 242 34.92 28.17 -29.82
C GLY A 242 35.30 27.28 -31.01
N LYS A 243 36.61 27.04 -31.18
CA LYS A 243 37.17 26.25 -32.29
C LYS A 243 37.06 24.73 -32.09
N HIS A 244 36.76 24.27 -30.87
CA HIS A 244 36.63 22.85 -30.54
C HIS A 244 35.20 22.34 -30.67
N LYS A 245 34.21 23.24 -30.75
CA LYS A 245 32.81 22.89 -30.99
C LYS A 245 32.69 22.03 -32.25
N GLU A 246 32.03 20.88 -32.12
CA GLU A 246 31.78 19.92 -33.22
C GLU A 246 33.06 19.32 -33.85
N ALA A 247 34.24 19.52 -33.25
CA ALA A 247 35.51 19.01 -33.76
C ALA A 247 35.91 17.63 -33.19
N TRP A 248 35.06 17.01 -32.38
CA TRP A 248 35.29 15.74 -31.69
C TRP A 248 34.05 14.84 -31.79
N ASN A 249 34.27 13.53 -31.76
CA ASN A 249 33.20 12.51 -31.78
C ASN A 249 33.25 11.59 -30.55
N SER A 250 34.39 11.53 -29.86
CA SER A 250 34.58 10.76 -28.64
C SER A 250 35.33 11.57 -27.60
N CYS A 251 35.07 11.31 -26.33
CA CYS A 251 35.85 11.88 -25.24
C CYS A 251 37.34 11.52 -25.36
N THR A 252 37.66 10.36 -25.94
CA THR A 252 39.04 9.89 -26.15
C THR A 252 39.81 10.70 -27.19
N ASP A 253 39.14 11.55 -27.96
CA ASP A 253 39.80 12.45 -28.92
C ASP A 253 40.65 13.51 -28.18
N CYS A 254 40.26 13.86 -26.96
CA CYS A 254 40.99 14.77 -26.08
C CYS A 254 41.62 14.03 -24.88
N HIS A 255 40.90 13.06 -24.30
CA HIS A 255 41.33 12.30 -23.13
C HIS A 255 42.06 11.01 -23.54
N THR A 256 43.39 11.06 -23.59
CA THR A 256 44.22 9.99 -24.16
C THR A 256 44.32 8.73 -23.31
N SER A 257 43.74 8.74 -22.11
CA SER A 257 43.60 7.54 -21.26
C SER A 257 42.13 7.20 -21.03
N ALA A 258 41.71 6.03 -21.50
CA ALA A 258 40.37 5.51 -21.29
C ALA A 258 40.06 5.16 -19.81
N SER A 259 41.08 5.06 -18.96
CA SER A 259 40.93 4.80 -17.52
C SER A 259 41.14 6.06 -16.67
N ASN A 260 41.54 7.18 -17.27
CA ASN A 260 41.82 8.40 -16.53
C ASN A 260 41.59 9.62 -17.40
N TYR A 261 40.38 10.19 -17.31
CA TYR A 261 40.00 11.39 -18.02
C TYR A 261 40.72 12.66 -17.52
N ALA A 262 41.53 12.59 -16.44
CA ALA A 262 42.45 13.68 -16.12
C ALA A 262 43.67 13.74 -17.05
N VAL A 263 43.93 12.66 -17.81
CA VAL A 263 45.00 12.64 -18.83
C VAL A 263 44.41 13.12 -20.15
N PHE A 264 44.93 14.24 -20.65
CA PHE A 264 44.48 14.87 -21.88
C PHE A 264 45.66 15.30 -22.76
N SER A 265 45.38 15.58 -24.02
CA SER A 265 46.38 16.12 -24.95
C SER A 265 45.83 17.25 -25.79
N CYS A 266 46.56 18.36 -25.81
CA CYS A 266 46.31 19.48 -26.73
C CYS A 266 47.08 19.31 -28.04
N ILE A 267 48.14 18.50 -28.01
CA ILE A 267 49.17 18.39 -29.05
C ILE A 267 48.97 17.18 -29.96
N ASP A 268 48.07 16.25 -29.63
CA ASP A 268 47.76 15.12 -30.52
C ASP A 268 46.80 15.50 -31.66
N CYS A 269 46.24 16.71 -31.61
CA CYS A 269 45.38 17.26 -32.64
C CYS A 269 46.19 17.88 -33.80
N HIS A 270 45.69 17.73 -35.03
CA HIS A 270 46.37 18.12 -36.27
C HIS A 270 46.90 19.57 -36.32
N GLN A 271 46.23 20.53 -35.67
CA GLN A 271 46.66 21.94 -35.66
C GLN A 271 47.77 22.24 -34.64
N HIS A 272 47.95 21.40 -33.63
CA HIS A 272 48.93 21.63 -32.57
C HIS A 272 50.02 20.55 -32.52
N SER A 273 49.93 19.51 -33.36
CA SER A 273 50.87 18.39 -33.40
C SER A 273 52.23 18.72 -34.05
N ASN A 274 52.34 19.86 -34.72
CA ASN A 274 53.59 20.32 -35.29
C ASN A 274 54.34 21.23 -34.31
N GLN A 275 55.25 20.66 -33.52
CA GLN A 275 56.04 21.40 -32.54
C GLN A 275 56.79 22.60 -33.14
N VAL A 276 57.32 22.49 -34.36
CA VAL A 276 58.09 23.58 -34.99
C VAL A 276 57.19 24.77 -35.29
N GLU A 277 56.00 24.51 -35.84
CA GLU A 277 55.02 25.55 -36.14
C GLU A 277 54.53 26.23 -34.86
N VAL A 278 54.15 25.45 -33.84
CA VAL A 278 53.70 26.00 -32.56
C VAL A 278 54.82 26.81 -31.91
N THR A 279 56.06 26.30 -31.88
CA THR A 279 57.20 27.05 -31.28
C THR A 279 57.47 28.37 -32.01
N ASN A 280 57.34 28.40 -33.34
CA ASN A 280 57.51 29.63 -34.11
C ASN A 280 56.43 30.68 -33.79
N GLN A 281 55.19 30.26 -33.53
CA GLN A 281 54.11 31.15 -33.09
C GLN A 281 54.34 31.70 -31.67
N HIS A 282 55.17 31.03 -30.85
CA HIS A 282 55.43 31.37 -29.45
C HIS A 282 56.86 31.93 -29.19
N GLN A 283 57.59 32.40 -30.22
CA GLN A 283 58.98 32.90 -30.08
C GLN A 283 59.16 34.00 -29.03
N ASN A 284 58.11 34.79 -28.78
CA ASN A 284 58.14 35.90 -27.82
C ASN A 284 57.50 35.54 -26.46
N VAL A 285 57.09 34.27 -26.26
CA VAL A 285 56.50 33.80 -25.01
C VAL A 285 57.60 33.26 -24.11
N LYS A 286 57.89 34.00 -23.04
CA LYS A 286 58.92 33.61 -22.07
C LYS A 286 58.51 32.29 -21.39
N ASN A 287 59.46 31.35 -21.30
CA ASN A 287 59.27 30.02 -20.71
C ASN A 287 58.21 29.16 -21.43
N PHE A 288 58.02 29.34 -22.74
CA PHE A 288 57.18 28.44 -23.52
C PHE A 288 57.66 26.99 -23.39
N VAL A 289 56.73 26.10 -23.04
CA VAL A 289 56.94 24.66 -23.00
C VAL A 289 55.89 24.02 -23.92
N TYR A 290 56.36 23.20 -24.86
CA TYR A 290 55.49 22.45 -25.76
C TYR A 290 54.98 21.19 -25.04
N ALA A 291 54.01 21.38 -24.16
CA ALA A 291 53.34 20.31 -23.42
C ALA A 291 51.89 20.67 -23.13
N SER A 292 50.98 19.68 -23.18
CA SER A 292 49.53 19.90 -23.04
C SER A 292 49.13 20.63 -21.76
N ALA A 293 49.79 20.35 -20.64
CA ALA A 293 49.53 21.02 -19.37
C ALA A 293 49.84 22.53 -19.43
N ASP A 294 50.97 22.91 -20.05
CA ASP A 294 51.36 24.30 -20.26
C ASP A 294 50.42 25.00 -21.25
N CYS A 295 50.03 24.31 -22.34
CA CYS A 295 49.02 24.80 -23.28
C CYS A 295 47.71 25.14 -22.56
N PHE A 296 47.21 24.23 -21.71
CA PHE A 296 45.98 24.45 -20.94
C PHE A 296 46.12 25.60 -19.93
N SER A 297 47.27 25.72 -19.27
CA SER A 297 47.54 26.79 -18.30
C SER A 297 47.52 28.18 -18.94
N CYS A 298 48.10 28.32 -20.14
CA CYS A 298 48.08 29.59 -20.89
C CYS A 298 46.74 29.84 -21.60
N HIS A 299 46.07 28.80 -22.07
CA HIS A 299 44.82 28.88 -22.85
C HIS A 299 43.66 28.13 -22.19
N PRO A 300 43.22 28.50 -20.98
CA PRO A 300 42.19 27.73 -20.24
C PRO A 300 40.81 27.73 -20.92
N ARG A 301 40.59 28.62 -21.89
CA ARG A 301 39.32 28.74 -22.64
C ARG A 301 39.45 28.44 -24.15
N GLY A 302 40.59 27.91 -24.58
CA GLY A 302 40.83 27.59 -26.00
C GLY A 302 40.91 28.82 -26.92
N THR A 303 41.19 29.99 -26.36
CA THR A 303 41.39 31.25 -27.09
C THR A 303 42.80 31.78 -26.84
N ASN A 304 43.35 32.44 -27.85
CA ASN A 304 44.62 33.19 -27.76
C ASN A 304 44.47 34.45 -26.91
#